data_AF-A0A5U2HDX1-F1
#
_entry.id   AF-A0A5U2HDX1-F1
#
_cell.length_a   1.000
_cell.length_b   1.000
_cell.length_c   1.000
_cell.angle_alpha   90.00
_cell.angle_beta   90.00
_cell.angle_gamma   90.00
#
_symmetry.space_group_name_H-M   'P 1'
#
loop_
_entity.id
_entity.type
_entity.pdbx_description
1 polymer ?
#
loop_
_entity_poly.entity_id
_entity_poly.type
_entity_poly.pdbx_seq_one_letter_code
_entity_poly.pdbx_strand_id
1 'polypeptide(L)'
;MVKSQPILRYILRGIPAIAVAVLLSACSTTTNTAKNMHSETHAVGNSDSSSLQASQDEFENMVRNLDVKSRIMDQYADWKGVRYRLGGSTKKGVDCSSFVQRTFREQFGLELPRSTYEQQEMGKAVSRNNLRTGDLVLFRAGSTGRHVGIYIGNNQFVHASTSSGVIISSMNEPYWKKRYNEARRVLSRS
;
A
#
# COMPACT_ATOMS: atom_id res chain seq x y z
N MET A 1 -63.65 -1.95 8.63
CA MET A 1 -63.53 -2.99 9.67
C MET A 1 -62.06 -3.27 9.90
N VAL A 2 -61.56 -2.80 11.05
CA VAL A 2 -60.26 -2.98 11.75
C VAL A 2 -58.94 -2.96 10.94
N LYS A 3 -58.21 -1.83 11.09
CA LYS A 3 -56.74 -1.69 10.98
C LYS A 3 -56.06 -2.32 12.20
N SER A 4 -54.86 -2.88 12.05
CA SER A 4 -53.87 -2.84 13.14
C SER A 4 -52.44 -2.84 12.60
N GLN A 5 -51.63 -1.98 13.21
CA GLN A 5 -50.26 -1.60 12.88
C GLN A 5 -49.30 -2.19 13.94
N PRO A 6 -47.97 -2.11 13.72
CA PRO A 6 -46.93 -3.00 14.24
C PRO A 6 -46.56 -2.64 15.69
N ILE A 7 -45.60 -3.35 16.32
CA ILE A 7 -44.81 -3.02 17.56
C ILE A 7 -44.57 -4.25 18.47
N LEU A 8 -45.23 -5.39 18.26
CA LEU A 8 -45.22 -6.51 19.22
C LEU A 8 -44.03 -7.50 19.13
N ARG A 9 -42.79 -7.02 19.01
CA ARG A 9 -41.59 -7.83 19.35
C ARG A 9 -40.56 -7.12 20.22
N TYR A 10 -40.77 -5.84 20.52
CA TYR A 10 -39.91 -5.04 21.38
C TYR A 10 -40.23 -5.13 22.89
N ILE A 11 -41.12 -6.03 23.32
CA ILE A 11 -41.61 -6.09 24.71
C ILE A 11 -41.43 -7.49 25.32
N LEU A 12 -40.31 -8.19 25.03
CA LEU A 12 -39.99 -9.41 25.76
C LEU A 12 -38.51 -9.55 26.19
N ARG A 13 -37.71 -8.48 26.14
CA ARG A 13 -36.39 -8.45 26.79
C ARG A 13 -36.06 -7.05 27.33
N GLY A 14 -36.67 -6.74 28.46
CA GLY A 14 -36.41 -5.59 29.33
C GLY A 14 -37.62 -5.48 30.26
N ILE A 15 -37.56 -5.76 31.55
CA ILE A 15 -36.84 -5.14 32.70
C ILE A 15 -37.48 -5.82 33.96
N PRO A 16 -36.96 -5.85 35.22
CA PRO A 16 -35.91 -5.04 35.89
C PRO A 16 -34.83 -5.87 36.64
N ALA A 17 -33.57 -5.45 36.75
CA ALA A 17 -33.01 -4.48 37.72
C ALA A 17 -33.22 -4.85 39.20
N ILE A 18 -32.12 -5.13 39.94
CA ILE A 18 -31.79 -4.63 41.29
C ILE A 18 -30.37 -5.12 41.68
N ALA A 19 -29.53 -4.14 42.08
CA ALA A 19 -28.34 -4.18 42.95
C ALA A 19 -27.19 -5.16 42.60
N VAL A 20 -25.91 -4.75 42.51
CA VAL A 20 -25.15 -4.03 43.53
C VAL A 20 -24.04 -3.20 42.86
N ALA A 21 -24.06 -1.90 43.11
CA ALA A 21 -22.93 -1.00 42.92
C ALA A 21 -22.45 -0.56 44.30
N VAL A 22 -21.26 -0.97 44.73
CA VAL A 22 -20.55 -0.40 45.90
C VAL A 22 -19.02 -0.62 45.72
N LEU A 23 -18.33 0.49 45.41
CA LEU A 23 -16.99 0.94 45.88
C LEU A 23 -15.77 0.02 45.60
N LEU A 24 -14.64 0.51 45.07
CA LEU A 24 -13.82 1.58 45.66
C LEU A 24 -12.98 2.31 44.59
N SER A 25 -13.17 3.62 44.52
CA SER A 25 -12.14 4.56 44.09
C SER A 25 -11.05 4.61 45.17
N ALA A 26 -9.80 4.34 44.79
CA ALA A 26 -8.64 4.73 45.57
C ALA A 26 -7.71 5.54 44.66
N CYS A 27 -8.00 6.84 44.58
CA CYS A 27 -6.96 7.82 44.31
C CYS A 27 -6.25 8.08 45.64
N SER A 28 -5.00 7.66 45.75
CA SER A 28 -4.07 8.23 46.72
C SER A 28 -2.98 8.93 45.93
N THR A 29 -3.04 10.25 45.95
CA THR A 29 -2.01 11.19 45.53
C THR A 29 -0.79 11.02 46.42
N THR A 30 0.33 10.56 45.86
CA THR A 30 1.63 10.68 46.51
C THR A 30 2.32 11.92 45.96
N THR A 31 2.59 12.86 46.86
CA THR A 31 3.38 14.06 46.65
C THR A 31 4.75 13.71 46.04
N ASN A 32 5.10 14.34 44.92
CA ASN A 32 6.48 14.40 44.43
C ASN A 32 7.31 15.24 45.40
N THR A 33 7.76 14.62 46.49
CA THR A 33 8.81 15.16 47.35
C THR A 33 10.14 14.64 46.80
N ALA A 34 10.95 15.58 46.31
CA ALA A 34 12.33 15.37 45.95
C ALA A 34 13.08 14.60 47.05
N LYS A 35 13.63 13.44 46.69
CA LYS A 35 14.80 12.88 47.34
C LYS A 35 15.79 12.47 46.27
N ASN A 36 16.84 13.28 46.15
CA ASN A 36 18.12 12.88 45.59
C ASN A 36 18.53 11.55 46.21
N MET A 37 18.56 10.50 45.41
CA MET A 37 19.28 9.29 45.72
C MET A 37 20.30 9.10 44.61
N HIS A 38 21.55 9.44 44.96
CA HIS A 38 22.71 9.05 44.18
C HIS A 38 22.67 7.53 44.01
N SER A 39 22.23 7.10 42.84
CA SER A 39 22.51 5.77 42.32
C SER A 39 23.48 5.99 41.17
N GLU A 40 24.75 5.74 41.44
CA GLU A 40 25.73 5.51 40.39
C GLU A 40 25.28 4.26 39.63
N THR A 41 24.47 4.49 38.61
CA THR A 41 24.15 3.48 37.61
C THR A 41 24.80 3.95 36.33
N HIS A 42 25.91 3.29 36.01
CA HIS A 42 26.66 3.47 34.78
C HIS A 42 25.71 3.60 33.59
N ALA A 43 25.83 4.71 32.87
CA ALA A 43 25.12 4.95 31.63
C ALA A 43 25.54 3.88 30.60
N VAL A 44 24.75 2.81 30.47
CA VAL A 44 24.79 1.95 29.29
C VAL A 44 24.22 2.78 28.14
N GLY A 45 25.04 2.94 27.11
CA GLY A 45 24.96 4.01 26.15
C GLY A 45 23.65 4.11 25.38
N ASN A 46 23.41 5.32 24.91
CA ASN A 46 22.41 5.75 23.94
C ASN A 46 22.45 4.99 22.58
N SER A 47 23.31 3.96 22.46
CA SER A 47 23.52 3.13 21.27
C SER A 47 22.48 2.01 21.13
N ASP A 48 22.00 1.42 22.23
CA ASP A 48 21.14 0.22 22.18
C ASP A 48 19.68 0.54 21.84
N SER A 49 19.20 1.75 22.16
CA SER A 49 17.89 2.22 21.70
C SER A 49 17.86 2.50 20.20
N SER A 50 18.99 2.99 19.64
CA SER A 50 19.12 3.29 18.22
C SER A 50 19.16 2.03 17.34
N SER A 51 19.77 0.96 17.83
CA SER A 51 19.85 -0.32 17.10
C SER A 51 18.50 -1.05 17.09
N LEU A 52 17.77 -1.03 18.22
CA LEU A 52 16.43 -1.60 18.30
C LEU A 52 15.41 -0.81 17.46
N GLN A 53 15.55 0.51 17.37
CA GLN A 53 14.72 1.35 16.49
C GLN A 53 15.00 1.04 15.02
N ALA A 54 16.26 0.90 14.62
CA ALA A 54 16.65 0.56 13.25
C ALA A 54 16.08 -0.81 12.82
N SER A 55 16.12 -1.82 13.69
CA SER A 55 15.55 -3.14 13.39
C SER A 55 14.03 -3.12 13.26
N GLN A 56 13.33 -2.31 14.06
CA GLN A 56 11.87 -2.12 13.93
C GLN A 56 11.52 -1.44 12.61
N ASP A 57 12.21 -0.36 12.25
CA ASP A 57 11.99 0.37 11.00
C ASP A 57 12.22 -0.53 9.78
N GLU A 58 13.25 -1.39 9.82
CA GLU A 58 13.52 -2.37 8.75
C GLU A 58 12.39 -3.39 8.61
N PHE A 59 11.90 -3.93 9.73
CA PHE A 59 10.78 -4.86 9.75
C PHE A 59 9.50 -4.22 9.21
N GLU A 60 9.17 -2.99 9.63
CA GLU A 60 8.01 -2.25 9.12
C GLU A 60 8.10 -1.99 7.62
N ASN A 61 9.28 -1.61 7.11
CA ASN A 61 9.49 -1.43 5.68
C ASN A 61 9.33 -2.75 4.92
N MET A 62 9.77 -3.88 5.50
CA MET A 62 9.59 -5.20 4.91
C MET A 62 8.11 -5.59 4.83
N VAL A 63 7.39 -5.48 5.94
CA VAL A 63 5.94 -5.78 6.01
C VAL A 63 5.17 -4.92 5.00
N ARG A 64 5.49 -3.62 4.93
CA ARG A 64 4.87 -2.71 3.94
C ARG A 64 5.16 -3.11 2.50
N ASN A 65 6.41 -3.46 2.18
CA ASN A 65 6.78 -3.93 0.85
C ASN A 65 6.04 -5.21 0.46
N LEU A 66 5.80 -6.11 1.42
CA LEU A 66 5.04 -7.34 1.21
C LEU A 66 3.55 -7.05 0.99
N ASP A 67 2.93 -6.16 1.77
CA ASP A 67 1.54 -5.76 1.59
C ASP A 67 1.31 -5.11 0.20
N VAL A 68 2.14 -4.13 -0.16
CA VAL A 68 2.07 -3.47 -1.48
C VAL A 68 2.26 -4.50 -2.60
N LYS A 69 3.20 -5.43 -2.45
CA LYS A 69 3.41 -6.50 -3.44
C LYS A 69 2.20 -7.42 -3.53
N SER A 70 1.63 -7.84 -2.40
CA SER A 70 0.45 -8.71 -2.36
C SER A 70 -0.70 -8.10 -3.14
N ARG A 71 -1.04 -6.84 -2.84
CA ARG A 71 -2.10 -6.09 -3.53
C ARG A 71 -1.89 -5.98 -5.04
N ILE A 72 -0.66 -5.72 -5.48
CA ILE A 72 -0.31 -5.69 -6.90
C ILE A 72 -0.46 -7.09 -7.52
N MET A 73 -0.06 -8.15 -6.80
CA MET A 73 -0.18 -9.53 -7.27
C MET A 73 -1.64 -9.99 -7.34
N ASP A 74 -2.50 -9.55 -6.43
CA ASP A 74 -3.93 -9.83 -6.47
C ASP A 74 -4.58 -9.21 -7.72
N GLN A 75 -4.25 -7.96 -8.01
CA GLN A 75 -4.67 -7.33 -9.27
C GLN A 75 -4.11 -8.06 -10.49
N TYR A 76 -2.83 -8.44 -10.45
CA TYR A 76 -2.21 -9.19 -11.54
C TYR A 76 -2.91 -10.53 -11.77
N ALA A 77 -3.24 -11.28 -10.71
CA ALA A 77 -3.89 -12.57 -10.80
C ALA A 77 -5.23 -12.48 -11.56
N ASP A 78 -6.02 -11.45 -11.27
CA ASP A 78 -7.29 -11.19 -11.96
C ASP A 78 -7.07 -10.80 -13.44
N TRP A 79 -6.00 -10.08 -13.76
CA TRP A 79 -5.77 -9.52 -15.11
C TRP A 79 -4.80 -10.32 -15.99
N LYS A 80 -4.15 -11.34 -15.45
CA LYS A 80 -3.11 -12.12 -16.12
C LYS A 80 -3.58 -12.59 -17.51
N GLY A 81 -2.79 -12.28 -18.54
CA GLY A 81 -3.05 -12.69 -19.91
C GLY A 81 -4.11 -11.88 -20.67
N VAL A 82 -4.80 -10.92 -20.04
CA VAL A 82 -5.69 -9.99 -20.77
C VAL A 82 -4.89 -9.28 -21.83
N ARG A 83 -5.37 -9.32 -23.08
CA ARG A 83 -4.63 -8.84 -24.24
C ARG A 83 -4.48 -7.32 -24.26
N TYR A 84 -3.42 -6.86 -24.90
CA TYR A 84 -3.18 -5.43 -25.04
C TYR A 84 -4.18 -4.80 -26.00
N ARG A 85 -4.75 -3.66 -25.62
CA ARG A 85 -5.54 -2.80 -26.51
C ARG A 85 -5.33 -1.35 -26.12
N LEU A 86 -4.72 -0.55 -26.99
CA LEU A 86 -4.58 0.89 -26.78
C LEU A 86 -5.95 1.54 -26.55
N GLY A 87 -6.08 2.34 -25.50
CA GLY A 87 -7.36 2.92 -25.08
C GLY A 87 -8.25 1.98 -24.25
N GLY A 88 -8.01 0.67 -24.30
CA GLY A 88 -8.79 -0.33 -23.58
C GLY A 88 -8.59 -0.27 -22.08
N SER A 89 -9.63 -0.63 -21.32
CA SER A 89 -9.64 -0.61 -19.84
C SER A 89 -10.46 -1.77 -19.25
N THR A 90 -10.70 -2.82 -20.04
CA THR A 90 -11.62 -3.94 -19.70
C THR A 90 -10.94 -5.29 -19.92
N LYS A 91 -11.59 -6.39 -19.51
CA LYS A 91 -11.11 -7.76 -19.78
C LYS A 91 -11.05 -8.13 -21.27
N LYS A 92 -11.72 -7.37 -22.15
CA LYS A 92 -11.61 -7.54 -23.61
C LYS A 92 -10.33 -6.91 -24.18
N GLY A 93 -9.63 -6.11 -23.38
CA GLY A 93 -8.36 -5.50 -23.75
C GLY A 93 -8.03 -4.30 -22.88
N VAL A 94 -6.76 -4.19 -22.52
CA VAL A 94 -6.22 -3.16 -21.61
C VAL A 94 -4.89 -2.64 -22.14
N ASP A 95 -4.58 -1.37 -21.94
CA ASP A 95 -3.24 -0.85 -22.24
C ASP A 95 -2.38 -0.69 -20.99
N CYS A 96 -1.11 -0.30 -21.19
CA CYS A 96 -0.15 -0.21 -20.10
C CYS A 96 -0.60 0.79 -19.02
N SER A 97 -1.01 2.00 -19.41
CA SER A 97 -1.38 3.05 -18.47
C SER A 97 -2.72 2.79 -17.81
N SER A 98 -3.70 2.23 -18.51
CA SER A 98 -4.98 1.81 -17.90
C SER A 98 -4.81 0.66 -16.92
N PHE A 99 -3.95 -0.33 -17.22
CA PHE A 99 -3.66 -1.40 -16.26
C PHE A 99 -3.07 -0.82 -14.96
N VAL A 100 -2.08 0.07 -15.08
CA VAL A 100 -1.51 0.79 -13.94
C VAL A 100 -2.57 1.60 -13.20
N GLN A 101 -3.31 2.46 -13.90
CA GLN A 101 -4.38 3.28 -13.33
C GLN A 101 -5.38 2.43 -12.53
N ARG A 102 -5.83 1.31 -13.11
CA ARG A 102 -6.76 0.39 -12.45
C ARG A 102 -6.18 -0.21 -11.19
N THR A 103 -4.94 -0.72 -11.25
CA THR A 103 -4.27 -1.28 -10.06
C THR A 103 -4.20 -0.26 -8.94
N PHE A 104 -3.76 0.97 -9.23
CA PHE A 104 -3.62 2.00 -8.20
C PHE A 104 -4.96 2.46 -7.61
N ARG A 105 -5.99 2.61 -8.45
CA ARG A 105 -7.33 2.95 -7.97
C ARG A 105 -7.94 1.86 -7.11
N GLU A 106 -7.95 0.62 -7.60
CA GLU A 106 -8.66 -0.49 -6.96
C GLU A 106 -7.94 -1.02 -5.73
N GLN A 107 -6.60 -1.06 -5.76
CA GLN A 107 -5.81 -1.61 -4.67
C GLN A 107 -5.33 -0.57 -3.67
N PHE A 108 -5.24 0.71 -4.05
CA PHE A 108 -4.65 1.75 -3.19
C PHE A 108 -5.52 3.01 -3.07
N GLY A 109 -6.67 3.07 -3.73
CA GLY A 109 -7.52 4.28 -3.73
C GLY A 109 -6.84 5.49 -4.37
N LEU A 110 -5.79 5.29 -5.17
CA LEU A 110 -5.02 6.36 -5.80
C LEU A 110 -5.45 6.54 -7.26
N GLU A 111 -6.02 7.70 -7.56
CA GLU A 111 -6.37 8.07 -8.94
C GLU A 111 -5.13 8.52 -9.70
N LEU A 112 -4.73 7.72 -10.69
CA LEU A 112 -3.71 8.08 -11.66
C LEU A 112 -4.36 8.56 -12.95
N PRO A 113 -3.72 9.50 -13.68
CA PRO A 113 -4.22 9.96 -14.97
C PRO A 113 -4.19 8.86 -16.03
N ARG A 114 -4.92 9.05 -17.13
CA ARG A 114 -5.21 7.98 -18.10
C ARG A 114 -3.99 7.62 -18.96
N SER A 115 -3.15 8.58 -19.32
CA SER A 115 -2.05 8.36 -20.26
C SER A 115 -0.71 8.13 -19.56
N THR A 116 0.18 7.37 -20.20
CA THR A 116 1.57 7.21 -19.73
C THR A 116 2.31 8.55 -19.61
N TYR A 117 2.00 9.50 -20.51
CA TYR A 117 2.58 10.84 -20.50
C TYR A 117 2.24 11.57 -19.20
N GLU A 118 0.97 11.56 -18.79
CA GLU A 118 0.57 12.21 -17.54
C GLU A 118 1.05 11.42 -16.32
N GLN A 119 1.04 10.09 -16.38
CA GLN A 119 1.49 9.24 -15.26
C GLN A 119 2.97 9.44 -14.93
N GLN A 120 3.81 9.77 -15.91
CA GLN A 120 5.22 10.05 -15.66
C GLN A 120 5.45 11.36 -14.88
N GLU A 121 4.48 12.28 -14.92
CA GLU A 121 4.55 13.55 -14.17
C GLU A 121 4.04 13.40 -12.73
N MET A 122 3.49 12.23 -12.39
CA MET A 122 2.99 11.94 -11.06
C MET A 122 4.13 11.57 -10.11
N GLY A 123 3.99 11.97 -8.84
CA GLY A 123 4.88 11.57 -7.77
C GLY A 123 6.30 12.12 -7.90
N LYS A 124 7.26 11.46 -7.23
CA LYS A 124 8.66 11.89 -7.18
C LYS A 124 9.54 11.01 -8.07
N ALA A 125 10.52 11.61 -8.75
CA ALA A 125 11.53 10.85 -9.50
C ALA A 125 12.36 9.95 -8.57
N VAL A 126 12.65 8.74 -9.03
CA VAL A 126 13.42 7.73 -8.29
C VAL A 126 14.57 7.22 -9.14
N SER A 127 15.77 7.18 -8.57
CA SER A 127 16.91 6.54 -9.23
C SER A 127 16.73 5.02 -9.26
N ARG A 128 17.27 4.36 -10.30
CA ARG A 128 17.11 2.90 -10.48
C ARG A 128 17.54 2.07 -9.27
N ASN A 129 18.57 2.52 -8.54
CA ASN A 129 19.08 1.82 -7.36
C ASN A 129 18.18 1.99 -6.12
N ASN A 130 17.27 2.96 -6.14
CA ASN A 130 16.34 3.27 -5.04
C ASN A 130 14.91 2.80 -5.34
N LEU A 131 14.73 1.92 -6.32
CA LEU A 131 13.43 1.35 -6.68
C LEU A 131 12.84 0.56 -5.53
N ARG A 132 11.54 0.76 -5.30
CA ARG A 132 10.72 0.07 -4.30
C ARG A 132 9.48 -0.50 -4.97
N THR A 133 8.95 -1.58 -4.39
CA THR A 133 7.68 -2.17 -4.83
C THR A 133 6.61 -1.09 -4.93
N GLY A 134 5.89 -1.06 -6.04
CA GLY A 134 4.87 -0.04 -6.33
C GLY A 134 5.41 1.21 -7.03
N ASP A 135 6.72 1.37 -7.22
CA ASP A 135 7.22 2.44 -8.09
C ASP A 135 6.80 2.17 -9.55
N LEU A 136 6.42 3.23 -10.26
CA LEU A 136 6.18 3.17 -11.69
C LEU A 136 7.53 3.14 -12.41
N VAL A 137 7.71 2.18 -13.31
CA VAL A 137 8.89 2.08 -14.18
C VAL A 137 8.51 2.43 -15.61
N LEU A 138 9.21 3.41 -16.18
CA LEU A 138 8.89 4.02 -17.46
C LEU A 138 9.92 3.59 -18.51
N PHE A 139 9.44 3.27 -19.70
CA PHE A 139 10.28 2.78 -20.80
C PHE A 139 9.97 3.51 -22.12
N ARG A 140 11.00 3.67 -22.96
CA ARG A 140 10.88 4.07 -24.37
C ARG A 140 10.46 2.88 -25.22
N ALA A 141 9.17 2.53 -25.17
CA ALA A 141 8.60 1.34 -25.81
C ALA A 141 7.13 1.53 -26.20
N GLY A 142 6.57 0.56 -26.93
CA GLY A 142 5.16 0.58 -27.36
C GLY A 142 4.90 1.50 -28.55
N SER A 143 3.66 1.49 -29.03
CA SER A 143 3.25 2.25 -30.23
C SER A 143 3.25 3.77 -30.03
N THR A 144 3.14 4.24 -28.78
CA THR A 144 3.19 5.66 -28.41
C THR A 144 4.62 6.14 -28.11
N GLY A 145 5.61 5.26 -28.15
CA GLY A 145 6.98 5.52 -27.71
C GLY A 145 7.15 5.62 -26.17
N ARG A 146 6.07 5.47 -25.39
CA ARG A 146 6.07 5.47 -23.93
C ARG A 146 5.34 4.25 -23.38
N HIS A 147 5.95 3.57 -22.43
CA HIS A 147 5.38 2.40 -21.77
C HIS A 147 5.59 2.48 -20.26
N VAL A 148 4.65 1.96 -19.48
CA VAL A 148 4.69 1.96 -18.02
C VAL A 148 4.38 0.58 -17.46
N GLY A 149 5.03 0.26 -16.35
CA GLY A 149 4.72 -0.90 -15.52
C GLY A 149 4.91 -0.60 -14.04
N ILE A 150 4.54 -1.55 -13.19
CA ILE A 150 4.62 -1.43 -11.73
C ILE A 150 5.76 -2.33 -11.25
N TYR A 151 6.77 -1.75 -10.58
CA TYR A 151 7.89 -2.51 -10.03
C TYR A 151 7.45 -3.39 -8.87
N ILE A 152 7.92 -4.64 -8.83
CA ILE A 152 7.51 -5.65 -7.84
C ILE A 152 8.69 -6.29 -7.08
N GLY A 153 9.87 -5.66 -7.17
CA GLY A 153 11.12 -6.15 -6.60
C GLY A 153 11.96 -6.99 -7.57
N ASN A 154 13.23 -7.20 -7.24
CA ASN A 154 14.16 -8.09 -7.96
C ASN A 154 14.27 -7.81 -9.47
N ASN A 155 14.28 -6.53 -9.87
CA ASN A 155 14.26 -6.11 -11.27
C ASN A 155 13.04 -6.62 -12.05
N GLN A 156 11.97 -7.06 -11.40
CA GLN A 156 10.74 -7.47 -12.05
C GLN A 156 9.68 -6.37 -11.99
N PHE A 157 8.81 -6.37 -12.98
CA PHE A 157 7.67 -5.44 -13.05
C PHE A 157 6.49 -6.09 -13.76
N VAL A 158 5.27 -5.72 -13.35
CA VAL A 158 4.03 -6.14 -13.99
C VAL A 158 3.53 -5.06 -14.94
N HIS A 159 3.07 -5.45 -16.12
CA HIS A 159 2.57 -4.51 -17.13
C HIS A 159 1.68 -5.21 -18.17
N ALA A 160 0.94 -4.44 -18.96
CA ALA A 160 0.26 -4.93 -20.17
C ALA A 160 1.23 -4.88 -21.36
N SER A 161 1.82 -6.02 -21.73
CA SER A 161 2.68 -6.17 -22.92
C SER A 161 1.88 -6.18 -24.22
N THR A 162 2.36 -5.48 -25.24
CA THR A 162 1.70 -5.40 -26.56
C THR A 162 1.50 -6.76 -27.23
N SER A 163 2.43 -7.69 -27.05
CA SER A 163 2.38 -9.04 -27.65
C SER A 163 1.73 -10.08 -26.75
N SER A 164 2.00 -10.03 -25.44
CA SER A 164 1.66 -11.11 -24.51
C SER A 164 0.55 -10.78 -23.53
N GLY A 165 -0.01 -9.56 -23.58
CA GLY A 165 -1.01 -9.10 -22.62
C GLY A 165 -0.41 -8.80 -21.25
N VAL A 166 -1.22 -8.84 -20.20
CA VAL A 166 -0.76 -8.58 -18.83
C VAL A 166 0.17 -9.69 -18.34
N ILE A 167 1.44 -9.35 -18.13
CA ILE A 167 2.51 -10.28 -17.75
C ILE A 167 3.47 -9.63 -16.73
N ILE A 168 4.37 -10.45 -16.19
CA ILE A 168 5.55 -10.00 -15.45
C ILE A 168 6.76 -10.16 -16.37
N SER A 169 7.57 -9.09 -16.46
CA SER A 169 8.84 -9.09 -17.19
C SER A 169 9.99 -8.66 -16.27
N SER A 170 11.22 -8.94 -16.70
CA SER A 170 12.44 -8.52 -16.02
C SER A 170 13.09 -7.33 -16.73
N MET A 171 13.45 -6.29 -15.97
CA MET A 171 14.24 -5.14 -16.42
C MET A 171 15.68 -5.52 -16.81
N ASN A 172 16.11 -6.74 -16.52
CA ASN A 172 17.40 -7.27 -16.93
C ASN A 172 17.36 -7.89 -18.33
N GLU A 173 16.17 -8.17 -18.88
CA GLU A 173 16.03 -8.57 -20.27
C GLU A 173 16.59 -7.48 -21.20
N PRO A 174 17.36 -7.82 -22.24
CA PRO A 174 18.00 -6.83 -23.11
C PRO A 174 17.04 -5.79 -23.69
N TYR A 175 15.81 -6.21 -24.02
CA TYR A 175 14.77 -5.34 -24.54
C TYR A 175 14.40 -4.21 -23.56
N TRP A 176 14.12 -4.56 -22.31
CA TRP A 176 13.72 -3.62 -21.24
C TRP A 176 14.91 -2.85 -20.70
N LYS A 177 16.07 -3.50 -20.56
CA LYS A 177 17.31 -2.87 -20.08
C LYS A 177 17.70 -1.66 -20.94
N LYS A 178 17.63 -1.79 -22.27
CA LYS A 178 17.92 -0.69 -23.22
C LYS A 178 16.86 0.41 -23.21
N ARG A 179 15.61 0.08 -22.85
CA ARG A 179 14.47 1.00 -22.99
C ARG A 179 14.10 1.70 -21.69
N TYR A 180 14.63 1.28 -20.55
CA TYR A 180 14.40 1.95 -19.27
C TYR A 180 14.73 3.44 -19.38
N ASN A 181 13.77 4.29 -19.01
CA ASN A 181 13.92 5.73 -19.03
C ASN A 181 14.10 6.27 -17.61
N GLU A 182 13.10 6.07 -16.76
CA GLU A 182 13.03 6.64 -15.42
C GLU A 182 12.06 5.85 -14.54
N ALA A 183 11.97 6.24 -13.27
CA ALA A 183 10.99 5.71 -12.34
C ALA A 183 10.34 6.80 -11.50
N ARG A 184 9.09 6.58 -11.10
CA ARG A 184 8.27 7.53 -10.34
C ARG A 184 7.62 6.85 -9.14
N ARG A 185 7.76 7.46 -7.96
CA ARG A 185 7.11 7.01 -6.72
C ARG A 185 5.84 7.80 -6.47
N VAL A 186 4.71 7.11 -6.56
CA VAL A 186 3.38 7.71 -6.41
C VAL A 186 2.72 7.37 -5.08
N LEU A 187 3.14 6.28 -4.41
CA LEU A 187 2.68 5.96 -3.06
C LEU A 187 3.46 6.79 -2.04
N SER A 188 2.74 7.58 -1.24
CA SER A 188 3.33 8.25 -0.07
C SER A 188 3.55 7.24 1.06
N ARG A 189 4.55 7.51 1.91
CA ARG A 189 4.55 6.93 3.25
C ARG A 189 3.42 7.61 4.03
N SER A 190 2.41 6.83 4.41
CA SER A 190 1.53 7.14 5.53
C SER A 190 2.07 6.43 6.77
#